data_AF-A0A7J3TV53-F1
#
_entry.id   AF-A0A7J3TV53-F1
#
_cell.length_a   1.000
_cell.length_b   1.000
_cell.length_c   1.000
_cell.angle_alpha   90.00
_cell.angle_beta   90.00
_cell.angle_gamma   90.00
#
_symmetry.space_group_name_H-M   'P 1'
#
loop_
_entity.id
_entity.type
_entity.pdbx_description
1 polymer ?
#
loop_
_entity_poly.entity_id
_entity_poly.type
_entity_poly.pdbx_seq_one_letter_code
_entity_poly.pdbx_strand_id
1 'polypeptide(L)'
;MSQPIILIDEGESPYRIIIPVDAIPSERYAAEELQKYLERISGVKLPIATDDQPMSKYEILLGNNRHMRSLGLQIDLAKLGSEGFLIKTFNNYLVISGGRPRGTLYGVYTLLEEKLGVRWFTPDVEYVPKMKRI
;
A
#
# COMPACT_ATOMS: atom_id res chain seq x y z
N MET A 1 3.80 3.12 19.58
CA MET A 1 4.65 4.07 18.82
C MET A 1 4.85 3.47 17.43
N SER A 2 4.36 4.11 16.38
CA SER A 2 4.62 3.67 15.00
C SER A 2 6.08 3.98 14.67
N GLN A 3 6.87 2.95 14.37
CA GLN A 3 8.25 3.18 13.92
C GLN A 3 8.24 3.67 12.46
N PRO A 4 9.08 4.65 12.12
CA PRO A 4 9.27 5.05 10.73
C PRO A 4 9.87 3.90 9.94
N ILE A 5 9.26 3.57 8.81
CA ILE A 5 9.79 2.62 7.83
C ILE A 5 10.26 3.41 6.61
N ILE A 6 11.26 2.89 5.91
CA ILE A 6 11.77 3.46 4.67
C ILE A 6 11.42 2.47 3.58
N LEU A 7 10.52 2.86 2.68
CA LEU A 7 10.11 2.02 1.56
C LEU A 7 11.13 2.08 0.44
N ILE A 8 11.67 3.27 0.17
CA ILE A 8 12.59 3.51 -0.95
C ILE A 8 13.68 4.47 -0.47
N ASP A 9 14.94 4.16 -0.78
CA ASP A 9 16.08 5.01 -0.42
C ASP A 9 17.09 5.05 -1.57
N GLU A 10 17.45 6.26 -2.00
CA GLU A 10 18.42 6.54 -3.08
C GLU A 10 18.21 5.69 -4.35
N GLY A 11 16.97 5.47 -4.76
CA GLY A 11 16.64 4.76 -6.00
C GLY A 11 16.62 3.24 -5.88
N GLU A 12 16.68 2.70 -4.67
CA GLU A 12 16.59 1.27 -4.39
C GLU A 12 15.48 0.95 -3.39
N SER A 13 14.92 -0.25 -3.50
CA SER A 13 13.92 -0.73 -2.54
C SER A 13 13.91 -2.26 -2.46
N PRO A 14 13.97 -2.84 -1.24
CA PRO A 14 13.74 -4.26 -1.04
C PRO A 14 12.24 -4.62 -1.01
N TYR A 15 11.35 -3.63 -1.10
CA TYR A 15 9.91 -3.83 -0.93
C TYR A 15 9.25 -4.39 -2.17
N ARG A 16 8.19 -5.17 -1.93
CA ARG A 16 7.23 -5.60 -2.93
C ARG A 16 5.81 -5.35 -2.43
N ILE A 17 4.89 -5.10 -3.36
CA ILE A 17 3.47 -4.93 -3.06
C ILE A 17 2.81 -6.30 -3.15
N ILE A 18 2.17 -6.74 -2.06
CA ILE A 18 1.49 -8.03 -2.00
C ILE A 18 -0.02 -7.83 -1.91
N ILE A 19 -0.74 -8.42 -2.85
CA ILE A 19 -2.20 -8.51 -2.86
C ILE A 19 -2.65 -9.94 -2.57
N PRO A 20 -3.89 -10.16 -2.08
CA PRO A 20 -4.41 -11.51 -1.92
C PRO A 20 -4.57 -12.20 -3.29
N VAL A 21 -4.42 -13.53 -3.33
CA VAL A 21 -4.64 -14.31 -4.57
C VAL A 21 -6.05 -14.09 -5.15
N ASP A 22 -7.06 -13.93 -4.27
CA ASP A 22 -8.45 -13.64 -4.59
C ASP A 22 -8.73 -12.12 -4.70
N ALA A 23 -7.70 -11.30 -4.97
CA ALA A 23 -7.86 -9.86 -5.08
C ALA A 23 -8.93 -9.47 -6.09
N ILE A 24 -9.90 -8.68 -5.63
CA ILE A 24 -10.95 -8.10 -6.48
C ILE A 24 -10.37 -6.99 -7.37
N PRO A 25 -11.07 -6.58 -8.45
CA PRO A 25 -10.54 -5.57 -9.38
C PRO A 25 -10.07 -4.27 -8.71
N SER A 26 -10.77 -3.80 -7.67
CA SER A 26 -10.39 -2.59 -6.94
C SER A 26 -9.12 -2.76 -6.08
N GLU A 27 -8.83 -3.95 -5.56
CA GLU A 27 -7.59 -4.22 -4.82
C GLU A 27 -6.39 -4.33 -5.77
N ARG A 28 -6.58 -4.91 -6.96
CA ARG A 28 -5.56 -4.94 -8.03
C ARG A 28 -5.25 -3.52 -8.49
N TYR A 29 -6.29 -2.74 -8.77
CA TYR A 29 -6.15 -1.33 -9.14
C TYR A 29 -5.46 -0.51 -8.06
N ALA A 30 -5.76 -0.75 -6.78
CA ALA A 30 -5.06 -0.10 -5.66
C ALA A 30 -3.55 -0.40 -5.65
N ALA A 31 -3.15 -1.64 -5.94
CA ALA A 31 -1.75 -2.02 -6.06
C ALA A 31 -1.04 -1.34 -7.23
N GLU A 32 -1.71 -1.27 -8.38
CA GLU A 32 -1.22 -0.62 -9.59
C GLU A 32 -1.05 0.90 -9.40
N GLU A 33 -2.04 1.56 -8.80
CA GLU A 33 -1.94 2.99 -8.49
C GLU A 33 -0.81 3.25 -7.49
N LEU A 34 -0.71 2.45 -6.42
CA LEU A 34 0.40 2.58 -5.48
C LEU A 34 1.76 2.43 -6.17
N GLN A 35 1.94 1.38 -6.98
CA GLN A 35 3.16 1.17 -7.75
C GLN A 35 3.48 2.36 -8.65
N LYS A 36 2.50 2.83 -9.42
CA LYS A 36 2.62 3.95 -10.35
C LYS A 36 3.07 5.22 -9.63
N TYR A 37 2.46 5.58 -8.51
CA TYR A 37 2.86 6.80 -7.80
C TYR A 37 4.20 6.65 -7.10
N LEU A 38 4.52 5.48 -6.51
CA LEU A 38 5.85 5.25 -5.95
C LEU A 38 6.95 5.36 -7.00
N GLU A 39 6.73 4.81 -8.20
CA GLU A 39 7.62 4.96 -9.36
C GLU A 39 7.73 6.42 -9.80
N ARG A 40 6.61 7.15 -9.88
CA ARG A 40 6.64 8.57 -10.25
C ARG A 40 7.31 9.44 -9.20
N ILE A 41 7.23 9.11 -7.92
CA ILE A 41 7.84 9.88 -6.84
C ILE A 41 9.34 9.63 -6.77
N SER A 42 9.75 8.36 -6.81
CA SER A 42 11.13 7.93 -6.51
C SER A 42 11.95 7.48 -7.72
N GLY A 43 11.30 7.16 -8.83
CA GLY A 43 11.92 6.47 -9.98
C GLY A 43 11.99 4.95 -9.83
N VAL A 44 11.52 4.36 -8.73
CA VAL A 44 11.63 2.93 -8.46
C VAL A 44 10.29 2.23 -8.60
N LYS A 45 10.24 1.22 -9.47
CA LYS A 45 9.05 0.38 -9.68
C LYS A 45 9.09 -0.85 -8.77
N LEU A 46 8.28 -0.85 -7.73
CA LEU A 46 8.17 -2.01 -6.83
C LEU A 46 7.38 -3.14 -7.49
N PRO A 47 7.83 -4.41 -7.45
CA PRO A 47 7.08 -5.51 -8.02
C PRO A 47 5.78 -5.76 -7.26
N ILE A 48 4.73 -6.15 -7.99
CA ILE A 48 3.47 -6.62 -7.41
C ILE A 48 3.46 -8.16 -7.47
N ALA A 49 3.12 -8.81 -6.35
CA ALA A 49 2.97 -10.26 -6.26
C ALA A 49 1.74 -10.63 -5.42
N THR A 50 1.39 -11.91 -5.43
CA THR A 50 0.26 -12.46 -4.66
C THR A 50 0.72 -13.12 -3.37
N ASP A 51 -0.20 -13.25 -2.42
CA ASP A 51 0.02 -13.84 -1.08
C ASP A 51 0.12 -15.38 -1.04
N ASP A 52 0.23 -16.01 -2.20
CA ASP A 52 0.61 -17.43 -2.36
C ASP A 52 2.13 -17.60 -2.45
N GLN A 53 2.87 -16.51 -2.71
CA GLN A 53 4.33 -16.51 -2.70
C GLN A 53 4.87 -16.53 -1.27
N PRO A 54 6.05 -17.13 -1.01
CA PRO A 54 6.64 -17.15 0.33
C PRO A 54 6.84 -15.73 0.86
N MET A 55 6.42 -15.45 2.09
CA MET A 55 6.54 -14.14 2.73
C MET A 55 8.00 -13.66 2.80
N SER A 56 8.24 -12.40 2.41
CA SER A 56 9.55 -11.75 2.49
C SER A 56 9.64 -10.82 3.69
N LYS A 57 10.86 -10.35 4.00
CA LYS A 57 11.11 -9.43 5.12
C LYS A 57 10.58 -8.00 4.90
N TYR A 58 10.31 -7.60 3.66
CA TYR A 58 9.94 -6.23 3.28
C TYR A 58 8.76 -6.26 2.30
N GLU A 59 7.56 -5.98 2.81
CA GLU A 59 6.34 -6.05 2.01
C GLU A 59 5.37 -4.91 2.34
N ILE A 60 4.69 -4.45 1.29
CA ILE A 60 3.51 -3.60 1.40
C ILE A 60 2.29 -4.49 1.18
N LEU A 61 1.58 -4.81 2.26
CA LEU A 61 0.44 -5.72 2.27
C LEU A 61 -0.85 -4.94 2.01
N LEU A 62 -1.53 -5.26 0.92
CA LEU A 62 -2.80 -4.65 0.53
C LEU A 62 -3.98 -5.60 0.73
N GLY A 63 -5.08 -5.08 1.26
CA GLY A 63 -6.33 -5.81 1.45
C GLY A 63 -6.25 -6.95 2.48
N ASN A 64 -7.21 -7.88 2.41
CA ASN A 64 -7.28 -9.01 3.33
C ASN A 64 -6.29 -10.12 2.97
N ASN A 65 -5.02 -9.88 3.28
CA ASN A 65 -3.88 -10.70 2.85
C ASN A 65 -3.53 -11.84 3.85
N ARG A 66 -3.13 -13.02 3.36
CA ARG A 66 -2.63 -14.14 4.18
C ARG A 66 -1.38 -13.81 4.99
N HIS A 67 -0.46 -13.04 4.42
CA HIS A 67 0.77 -12.61 5.10
C HIS A 67 0.45 -11.74 6.32
N MET A 68 -0.52 -10.83 6.19
CA MET A 68 -0.99 -9.99 7.29
C MET A 68 -1.55 -10.83 8.45
N ARG A 69 -2.37 -11.85 8.14
CA ARG A 69 -2.88 -12.79 9.14
C ARG A 69 -1.77 -13.57 9.84
N SER A 70 -0.74 -13.97 9.09
CA SER A 70 0.43 -14.69 9.61
C SER A 70 1.27 -13.83 10.59
N LEU A 71 1.22 -12.51 10.45
CA LEU A 71 1.82 -11.56 11.40
C LEU A 71 0.97 -11.33 12.65
N GLY A 72 -0.18 -12.00 12.80
CA GLY A 72 -1.12 -11.77 13.90
C GLY A 72 -1.89 -10.45 13.79
N LEU A 73 -1.82 -9.77 12.64
CA LEU A 73 -2.54 -8.53 12.39
C LEU A 73 -3.96 -8.87 11.89
N GLN A 74 -4.83 -9.29 12.80
CA GLN A 74 -6.25 -9.43 12.47
C GLN A 74 -6.91 -8.05 12.48
N ILE A 75 -7.33 -7.60 11.31
CA ILE A 75 -8.12 -6.39 11.16
C ILE A 75 -9.58 -6.78 11.19
N ASP A 76 -10.30 -6.23 12.15
CA ASP A 76 -11.75 -6.36 12.22
C ASP A 76 -12.39 -5.47 11.16
N LEU A 77 -12.40 -5.95 9.92
CA LEU A 77 -12.96 -5.25 8.76
C LEU A 77 -14.44 -4.91 8.98
N ALA A 78 -15.17 -5.68 9.80
CA ALA A 78 -16.57 -5.42 10.11
C ALA A 78 -16.75 -4.12 10.92
N LYS A 79 -15.79 -3.76 11.78
CA LYS A 79 -15.79 -2.49 12.51
C LYS A 79 -15.40 -1.28 11.67
N LEU A 80 -14.65 -1.48 10.59
CA LEU A 80 -14.27 -0.41 9.66
C LEU A 80 -15.43 0.01 8.74
N GLY A 81 -16.42 -0.86 8.55
CA GLY A 81 -17.47 -0.65 7.56
C GLY A 81 -16.96 -0.79 6.12
N SER A 82 -17.81 -0.49 5.14
CA SER A 82 -17.51 -0.70 3.71
C SER A 82 -16.47 0.26 3.13
N GLU A 83 -16.26 1.41 3.76
CA GLU A 83 -15.34 2.45 3.29
C GLU A 83 -14.20 2.76 4.26
N GLY A 84 -14.21 2.18 5.46
CA GLY A 84 -13.10 2.33 6.40
C GLY A 84 -11.88 1.52 5.98
N PHE A 85 -10.72 2.07 6.31
CA PHE A 85 -9.43 1.45 6.07
C PHE A 85 -8.49 1.67 7.25
N LEU A 86 -7.44 0.86 7.27
CA LEU A 86 -6.33 0.96 8.20
C LEU A 86 -5.05 1.12 7.39
N ILE A 87 -4.23 2.11 7.76
CA ILE A 87 -2.82 2.19 7.37
C ILE A 87 -2.00 1.98 8.63
N LYS A 88 -1.13 0.97 8.63
CA LYS A 88 -0.32 0.64 9.80
C LYS A 88 1.06 0.12 9.39
N THR A 89 2.08 0.53 10.13
CA THR A 89 3.40 -0.09 10.06
C THR A 89 3.55 -1.15 11.16
N PHE A 90 4.17 -2.27 10.83
CA PHE A 90 4.51 -3.34 11.77
C PHE A 90 5.87 -3.92 11.39
N ASN A 91 6.89 -3.72 12.22
CA ASN A 91 8.29 -4.01 11.85
C ASN A 91 8.63 -3.39 10.49
N ASN A 92 8.96 -4.23 9.51
CA ASN A 92 9.29 -3.82 8.14
C ASN A 92 8.10 -3.91 7.18
N TYR A 93 6.88 -4.11 7.68
CA TYR A 93 5.69 -4.26 6.87
C TYR A 93 4.86 -2.96 6.88
N LEU A 94 4.43 -2.53 5.71
CA LEU A 94 3.36 -1.55 5.58
C LEU A 94 2.07 -2.30 5.29
N VAL A 95 1.02 -2.06 6.06
CA VAL A 95 -0.27 -2.71 5.90
C VAL A 95 -1.31 -1.66 5.56
N ILE A 96 -1.98 -1.84 4.42
CA ILE A 96 -3.12 -1.03 4.00
C ILE A 96 -4.27 -1.98 3.71
N SER A 97 -5.28 -1.98 4.58
CA SER A 97 -6.42 -2.87 4.42
C SER A 97 -7.69 -2.16 4.81
N GLY A 98 -8.72 -2.28 3.99
CA GLY A 98 -10.03 -1.73 4.28
C GLY A 98 -11.16 -2.64 3.83
N GLY A 99 -12.39 -2.24 4.17
CA GLY A 99 -13.60 -2.94 3.75
C GLY A 99 -13.68 -3.04 2.22
N ARG A 100 -14.09 -4.20 1.71
CA ARG A 100 -14.37 -4.34 0.28
C ARG A 100 -15.67 -3.57 -0.07
N PRO A 101 -15.77 -2.98 -1.28
CA PRO A 101 -14.77 -3.06 -2.35
C PRO A 101 -13.72 -1.93 -2.35
N ARG A 102 -13.93 -0.79 -1.67
CA ARG A 102 -13.13 0.43 -1.89
C ARG A 102 -12.17 0.81 -0.78
N GLY A 103 -12.30 0.25 0.42
CA GLY A 103 -11.52 0.66 1.59
C GLY A 103 -10.00 0.61 1.34
N THR A 104 -9.48 -0.48 0.78
CA THR A 104 -8.04 -0.58 0.46
C THR A 104 -7.58 0.49 -0.54
N LEU A 105 -8.39 0.77 -1.57
CA LEU A 105 -8.08 1.80 -2.57
C LEU A 105 -8.05 3.20 -1.94
N TYR A 106 -9.02 3.52 -1.08
CA TYR A 106 -9.00 4.77 -0.33
C TYR A 106 -7.80 4.86 0.60
N GLY A 107 -7.41 3.77 1.28
CA GLY A 107 -6.20 3.75 2.08
C GLY A 107 -4.91 4.00 1.28
N VAL A 108 -4.84 3.49 0.04
CA VAL A 108 -3.72 3.82 -0.87
C VAL A 108 -3.71 5.30 -1.20
N TYR A 109 -4.84 5.87 -1.62
CA TYR A 109 -4.92 7.30 -1.94
C TYR A 109 -4.62 8.19 -0.73
N THR A 110 -5.12 7.84 0.45
CA THR A 110 -4.81 8.56 1.69
C THR A 110 -3.32 8.52 2.01
N LEU A 111 -2.64 7.37 1.84
CA LEU A 111 -1.18 7.31 2.02
C LEU A 111 -0.47 8.26 1.05
N LEU A 112 -0.80 8.16 -0.23
CA LEU A 112 -0.21 8.96 -1.30
C LEU A 112 -0.43 10.47 -1.05
N GLU A 113 -1.63 10.85 -0.61
CA GLU A 113 -1.98 12.24 -0.35
C GLU A 113 -1.35 12.77 0.93
N GLU A 114 -1.65 12.13 2.06
CA GLU A 114 -1.35 12.68 3.38
C GLU A 114 0.09 12.44 3.81
N LYS A 115 0.71 11.35 3.34
CA LYS A 115 2.09 11.00 3.72
C LYS A 115 3.09 11.32 2.62
N LEU A 116 2.71 11.13 1.36
CA LEU A 116 3.63 11.35 0.23
C LEU A 116 3.39 12.68 -0.49
N GLY A 117 2.34 13.43 -0.16
CA GLY A 117 2.10 14.78 -0.68
C GLY A 117 1.61 14.83 -2.13
N VAL A 118 1.10 13.73 -2.67
CA VAL A 118 0.43 13.72 -3.98
C VAL A 118 -0.85 14.53 -3.90
N ARG A 119 -1.14 15.34 -4.93
CA ARG A 119 -2.39 16.11 -5.02
C ARG A 119 -3.04 15.88 -6.37
N TRP A 120 -4.35 15.64 -6.38
CA TRP A 120 -5.16 15.56 -7.59
C TRP A 120 -6.10 16.77 -7.62
N PHE A 121 -5.88 17.69 -8.56
CA PHE A 121 -6.71 18.89 -8.70
C PHE A 121 -7.88 18.67 -9.65
N THR A 122 -7.64 17.91 -10.72
CA THR A 122 -8.64 17.43 -11.68
C THR A 122 -8.24 16.03 -12.16
N PRO A 123 -9.08 15.32 -12.94
CA PRO A 123 -8.69 14.03 -13.52
C PRO A 123 -7.40 14.06 -14.35
N ASP A 124 -7.08 15.21 -14.95
CA ASP A 124 -5.92 15.39 -15.84
C ASP A 124 -4.77 16.18 -15.21
N VAL A 125 -5.02 16.82 -14.05
CA VAL A 125 -4.06 17.73 -13.41
C VAL A 125 -3.77 17.24 -11.99
N GLU A 126 -2.53 16.84 -11.78
CA GLU A 126 -2.02 16.32 -10.52
C GLU A 126 -0.61 16.84 -10.24
N TYR A 127 -0.28 16.93 -8.96
CA TYR A 127 1.07 17.20 -8.48
C TYR A 127 1.63 15.94 -7.82
N VAL A 128 2.76 15.47 -8.34
CA VAL A 128 3.50 14.33 -7.77
C VAL A 128 4.89 14.80 -7.37
N PRO A 129 5.22 14.83 -6.06
CA PRO A 129 6.52 15.27 -5.59
C PRO A 129 7.62 14.30 -6.02
N LYS A 130 8.84 14.80 -6.14
CA LYS A 130 10.04 13.99 -6.39
C LYS A 130 10.83 13.84 -5.11
N MET A 131 11.06 12.61 -4.68
CA MET A 131 11.75 12.30 -3.42
C MET A 131 12.72 11.15 -3.62
N LYS A 132 13.93 11.27 -3.07
CA LYS A 132 14.92 10.19 -3.05
C LYS A 132 14.67 9.16 -1.96
N ARG A 133 13.91 9.55 -0.93
CA ARG A 133 13.62 8.73 0.24
C ARG A 133 12.13 8.80 0.57
N ILE A 134 11.49 7.64 0.68
CA ILE A 134 10.07 7.46 1.01
C ILE A 134 9.96 6.63 2.28
#